data_AF-A0A1B7YJI9-F1
#
_entry.id   AF-A0A1B7YJI9-F1
#
_cell.length_a   1.000
_cell.length_b   1.000
_cell.length_c   1.000
_cell.angle_alpha   90.00
_cell.angle_beta   90.00
_cell.angle_gamma   90.00
#
_symmetry.space_group_name_H-M   'P 1'
#
loop_
_entity.id
_entity.type
_entity.pdbx_description
1 polymer ?
#
loop_
_entity_poly.entity_id
_entity_poly.type
_entity_poly.pdbx_seq_one_letter_code
_entity_poly.pdbx_strand_id
1 'polypeptide(L)' 'MMVSYIIGDNAYGKDAFKDRLPTIFEIQEFIERAWDLGINSQGRLETGGIKGTRKYIGTPEAQALFVSLGIP' A
#
# COMPACT_ATOMS: atom_id res chain seq x y z
N MET A 1 7.12 7.43 6.42
CA MET A 1 8.32 6.93 7.13
C MET A 1 8.89 5.69 6.46
N MET A 2 8.10 4.64 6.20
CA MET A 2 8.65 3.44 5.53
C MET A 2 9.02 3.68 4.06
N VAL A 3 8.10 4.23 3.25
CA VAL A 3 8.38 4.53 1.83
C VAL A 3 9.54 5.53 1.67
N SER A 4 9.61 6.56 2.52
CA SER A 4 10.75 7.50 2.54
C SER A 4 12.07 6.81 2.85
N TYR A 5 12.08 5.83 3.75
CA TYR A 5 13.28 5.03 4.01
C TYR A 5 13.65 4.19 2.79
N ILE A 6 12.69 3.48 2.19
CA ILE A 6 12.93 2.64 1.00
C ILE A 6 13.57 3.46 -0.14
N ILE A 7 13.04 4.65 -0.39
CA ILE A 7 13.57 5.56 -1.42
C ILE A 7 14.94 6.10 -1.01
N GLY A 8 15.06 6.66 0.19
CA GLY A 8 16.26 7.35 0.65
C GLY A 8 17.48 6.44 0.83
N ASP A 9 17.25 5.19 1.23
CA ASP A 9 18.29 4.17 1.41
C ASP A 9 18.55 3.36 0.13
N ASN A 10 17.89 3.71 -0.98
CA ASN A 10 17.98 2.97 -2.24
C ASN A 10 17.69 1.46 -2.04
N ALA A 11 16.74 1.14 -1.15
CA ALA A 11 16.42 -0.21 -0.76
C ALA A 11 15.66 -0.96 -1.87
N TYR A 12 15.54 -2.27 -1.69
CA TYR A 12 14.79 -3.13 -2.61
C TYR A 12 13.33 -2.66 -2.76
N GLY A 13 12.87 -2.58 -4.02
CA GLY A 13 11.51 -2.14 -4.37
C GLY A 13 11.30 -0.61 -4.42
N LYS A 14 12.35 0.21 -4.29
CA LYS A 14 12.25 1.68 -4.45
C LYS A 14 11.60 2.11 -5.77
N ASP A 15 11.84 1.35 -6.84
CA ASP A 15 11.40 1.69 -8.19
C ASP A 15 9.86 1.70 -8.30
N ALA A 16 9.17 0.97 -7.41
CA ALA A 16 7.72 0.99 -7.30
C ALA A 16 7.16 2.38 -6.95
N PHE A 17 7.98 3.24 -6.33
CA PHE A 17 7.58 4.58 -5.87
C PHE A 17 8.10 5.72 -6.75
N LYS A 18 8.83 5.42 -7.84
CA LYS A 18 9.33 6.42 -8.81
C LYS A 18 10.06 7.59 -8.13
N ASP A 19 10.91 7.28 -7.16
CA ASP A 19 11.70 8.23 -6.36
C ASP A 19 10.89 9.34 -5.67
N ARG A 20 9.59 9.10 -5.40
CA ARG A 20 8.74 10.05 -4.66
C ARG A 20 7.81 9.36 -3.68
N LEU A 21 7.28 10.14 -2.74
CA LEU A 21 6.23 9.63 -1.86
C LEU A 21 4.90 9.51 -2.62
N PRO A 22 4.17 8.40 -2.46
CA PRO A 22 2.82 8.27 -2.97
C PRO A 22 1.87 9.19 -2.19
N THR A 23 0.87 9.71 -2.89
CA THR A 23 -0.23 10.44 -2.26
C THR A 23 -1.14 9.48 -1.49
N ILE A 24 -2.01 10.01 -0.62
CA ILE A 24 -3.01 9.19 0.09
C ILE A 24 -3.92 8.43 -0.89
N PHE A 25 -4.30 9.05 -2.01
CA PHE A 25 -5.13 8.39 -3.02
C PHE A 25 -4.40 7.24 -3.71
N GLU A 26 -3.10 7.39 -3.97
CA GLU A 26 -2.29 6.31 -4.53
C GLU A 26 -2.08 5.18 -3.52
N ILE A 27 -1.92 5.50 -2.23
CA ILE A 27 -1.85 4.49 -1.16
C ILE A 27 -3.16 3.68 -1.12
N GLN A 28 -4.31 4.34 -1.16
CA GLN A 28 -5.61 3.66 -1.24
C GLN A 28 -5.72 2.78 -2.49
N GLU A 29 -5.25 3.26 -3.63
CA GLU A 29 -5.21 2.49 -4.89
C GLU A 29 -4.30 1.27 -4.80
N PHE A 30 -3.11 1.38 -4.19
CA PHE A 30 -2.21 0.24 -4.00
C PHE A 30 -2.84 -0.83 -3.10
N ILE A 31 -3.42 -0.42 -1.97
CA ILE A 31 -4.09 -1.34 -1.04
C ILE A 31 -5.26 -2.05 -1.73
N GLU A 32 -6.11 -1.30 -2.45
CA GLU A 32 -7.25 -1.90 -3.14
C GLU A 32 -6.82 -2.86 -4.26
N ARG A 33 -5.76 -2.55 -5.00
CA ARG A 33 -5.18 -3.49 -5.97
C ARG A 33 -4.59 -4.73 -5.30
N ALA A 34 -3.97 -4.59 -4.13
CA ALA A 34 -3.49 -5.74 -3.37
C ALA A 34 -4.65 -6.67 -2.97
N TRP A 35 -5.79 -6.11 -2.57
CA TRP A 35 -7.00 -6.88 -2.30
C TRP A 35 -7.54 -7.57 -3.55
N ASP A 36 -7.47 -6.94 -4.71
CA ASP A 36 -7.87 -7.55 -5.99
C ASP A 36 -6.98 -8.74 -6.38
N LEU A 37 -5.72 -8.74 -5.91
CA LEU A 37 -4.78 -9.87 -6.02
C LEU A 37 -4.98 -10.94 -4.94
N GLY A 38 -5.95 -10.79 -4.04
CA GLY A 38 -6.23 -11.72 -2.94
C GLY A 38 -5.34 -11.55 -1.70
N ILE A 39 -4.48 -10.54 -1.66
CA ILE A 39 -3.58 -10.28 -0.52
C ILE A 39 -4.36 -9.50 0.54
N ASN A 40 -4.57 -10.07 1.73
CA ASN A 40 -5.36 -9.45 2.81
C ASN A 40 -6.74 -8.92 2.35
N SER A 41 -7.37 -9.59 1.39
CA SER A 41 -8.64 -9.16 0.75
C SER A 41 -9.82 -9.04 1.73
N GLN A 42 -9.73 -9.67 2.90
CA GLN A 42 -10.66 -9.50 4.02
C GLN A 42 -10.85 -8.01 4.40
N GLY A 43 -9.79 -7.19 4.31
CA GLY A 43 -9.89 -5.75 4.58
C GLY A 43 -10.90 -5.03 3.68
N ARG A 44 -11.07 -5.48 2.42
CA ARG A 44 -12.11 -4.95 1.51
C ARG A 44 -13.52 -5.26 2.04
N LEU A 45 -13.74 -6.46 2.58
CA LEU A 45 -15.03 -6.89 3.13
C LEU A 45 -15.38 -6.13 4.42
N GLU A 46 -14.40 -5.92 5.30
CA GLU A 46 -14.60 -5.23 6.58
C GLU A 46 -14.85 -3.73 6.41
N THR A 47 -14.22 -3.12 5.41
CA THR A 47 -14.29 -1.67 5.21
C THR A 47 -15.29 -1.26 4.14
N GLY A 48 -15.68 -2.16 3.23
CA GLY A 48 -16.43 -1.81 2.02
C GLY A 48 -15.61 -1.01 1.01
N GLY A 49 -14.27 -1.10 1.06
CA GLY A 49 -13.36 -0.29 0.25
C GLY A 49 -12.93 1.01 0.94
N ILE A 50 -11.78 1.53 0.55
CA ILE A 50 -11.14 2.68 1.21
C ILE A 50 -10.86 3.85 0.27
N LYS A 51 -10.99 3.69 -1.06
CA LYS A 51 -10.83 4.76 -2.04
C LYS A 51 -11.73 5.96 -1.75
N GLY A 52 -11.13 7.15 -1.71
CA GLY A 52 -11.85 8.41 -1.49
C GLY A 52 -12.41 8.56 -0.08
N THR A 53 -12.08 7.65 0.85
CA THR A 53 -12.57 7.68 2.22
C THR A 53 -11.51 8.21 3.20
N ARG A 54 -11.93 8.44 4.44
CA ARG A 54 -11.07 8.77 5.59
C ARG A 54 -11.00 7.63 6.60
N LYS A 55 -11.21 6.39 6.15
CA LYS A 55 -11.17 5.20 7.00
C LYS A 55 -9.75 5.00 7.53
N TYR A 56 -9.65 4.57 8.78
CA TYR A 56 -8.38 4.16 9.34
C TYR A 56 -7.92 2.86 8.69
N ILE A 57 -6.60 2.73 8.54
CA ILE A 57 -5.93 1.53 8.05
C ILE A 57 -4.91 1.07 9.10
N GLY A 58 -4.57 -0.22 9.10
CA GLY A 58 -3.63 -0.80 10.03
C GLY A 58 -2.49 -1.55 9.34
N THR A 59 -1.84 -2.42 10.12
CA THR A 59 -0.77 -3.30 9.64
C THR A 59 -1.20 -4.19 8.45
N PRO A 60 -2.42 -4.78 8.40
CA PRO A 60 -2.83 -5.60 7.27
C PRO A 60 -2.84 -4.85 5.94
N GLU A 61 -3.33 -3.61 5.91
CA GLU A 61 -3.33 -2.78 4.69
C GLU A 61 -1.91 -2.37 4.29
N ALA A 62 -1.07 -2.00 5.25
CA ALA A 62 0.31 -1.65 4.98
C ALA A 62 1.08 -2.86 4.38
N GLN A 63 0.92 -4.04 4.97
CA GLN A 63 1.51 -5.28 4.45
C GLN A 63 0.98 -5.60 3.05
N ALA A 64 -0.32 -5.47 2.81
CA ALA A 64 -0.92 -5.72 1.50
C ALA A 64 -0.30 -4.84 0.42
N LEU A 65 -0.13 -3.55 0.71
CA LEU A 65 0.56 -2.60 -0.17
C LEU A 65 1.97 -3.09 -0.50
N PHE A 66 2.82 -3.38 0.50
CA PHE A 66 4.21 -3.74 0.24
C PHE A 66 4.34 -5.07 -0.51
N VAL A 67 3.63 -6.12 -0.06
CA VAL A 67 3.68 -7.44 -0.70
C VAL A 67 3.18 -7.38 -2.15
N SER A 68 2.16 -6.59 -2.45
CA SER A 68 1.66 -6.43 -3.82
C SER A 68 2.65 -5.74 -4.77
N LEU A 69 3.58 -4.96 -4.22
CA LEU A 69 4.67 -4.32 -4.95
C LEU A 69 5.94 -5.19 -4.96
N GLY A 70 5.85 -6.42 -4.44
CA GLY A 70 6.96 -7.35 -4.33
C GLY A 70 7.95 -7.02 -3.21
N ILE A 71 7.61 -6.12 -2.29
CA ILE A 71 8.46 -5.71 -1.15
C ILE A 71 8.14 -6.62 0.04
N PRO A 72 9.10 -7.40 0.55
CA PRO A 72 8.89 -8.37 1.63
C PRO A 72 8.70 -7.71 3.01
#